data_AF-A0AAJ2H309-F1
#
_entry.id   AF-A0AAJ2H309-F1
#
_cell.length_a   1.000
_cell.length_b   1.000
_cell.length_c   1.000
_cell.angle_alpha   90.00
_cell.angle_beta   90.00
_cell.angle_gamma   90.00
#
_symmetry.space_group_name_H-M   'P 1'
#
loop_
_entity.id
_entity.type
_entity.pdbx_description
1 polymer ?
#
loop_
_entity_poly.entity_id
_entity_poly.type
_entity_poly.pdbx_seq_one_letter_code
_entity_poly.pdbx_strand_id
1 'polypeptide(L)'
;MQHTHLNDDLPVDTHWDDIVTHQSTALATPEFDDREDNRTAQHSIWDHFSWQLNLAHFSPVDRLIAECIFDGIDERGYLSIELEEVREAALQQLSLLDAEVLEALVEYGLDEPIELDEVEVVLKRIQHFEPVGVAARSLQECLSLQLKHLPEHTPCRLDALKLLQHHDLLISNDLNRLMRQTKLN
;
A
#
# COMPACT_ATOMS: atom_id res chain seq x y z
N MET A 1 59.65 -35.45 20.69
CA MET A 1 58.30 -36.03 20.86
C MET A 1 57.36 -35.19 20.04
N GLN A 2 57.15 -35.63 18.81
CA GLN A 2 55.85 -36.02 18.23
C GLN A 2 55.25 -34.89 17.41
N HIS A 3 55.66 -34.86 16.14
CA HIS A 3 54.94 -34.22 15.05
C HIS A 3 53.54 -34.81 14.99
N THR A 4 52.53 -34.06 15.37
CA THR A 4 51.14 -34.43 15.13
C THR A 4 50.86 -34.19 13.65
N HIS A 5 51.05 -35.25 12.85
CA HIS A 5 50.52 -35.38 11.50
C HIS A 5 49.03 -34.98 11.54
N LEU A 6 48.67 -33.90 10.84
CA LEU A 6 47.29 -33.68 10.44
C LEU A 6 46.99 -34.81 9.44
N ASN A 7 46.12 -35.75 9.83
CA ASN A 7 45.68 -36.83 8.95
C ASN A 7 45.01 -36.19 7.73
N ASP A 8 45.60 -36.42 6.56
CA ASP A 8 45.21 -35.90 5.25
C ASP A 8 44.10 -36.75 4.61
N ASP A 9 43.16 -37.22 5.43
CA ASP A 9 41.99 -38.00 5.01
C ASP A 9 40.72 -37.32 5.53
N LEU A 10 40.49 -36.09 5.05
CA LEU A 10 39.13 -35.60 4.97
C LEU A 10 38.48 -36.31 3.78
N PRO A 11 37.41 -37.10 3.97
CA PRO A 11 36.71 -37.70 2.85
C PRO A 11 36.27 -36.59 1.90
N VAL A 12 36.80 -36.73 0.68
CA VAL A 12 36.54 -35.99 -0.55
C VAL A 12 35.10 -35.51 -0.63
N ASP A 13 34.96 -34.22 -0.98
CA ASP A 13 33.78 -33.55 -1.51
C ASP A 13 32.52 -34.42 -1.55
N THR A 14 31.65 -34.26 -0.55
CA THR A 14 30.23 -34.58 -0.73
C THR A 14 29.68 -33.61 -1.77
N HIS A 15 29.81 -34.00 -3.04
CA HIS A 15 29.13 -33.36 -4.15
C HIS A 15 27.65 -33.40 -3.80
N TRP A 16 26.98 -32.24 -3.85
CA TRP A 16 25.56 -32.12 -3.50
C TRP A 16 24.62 -33.01 -4.33
N ASP A 17 25.14 -33.72 -5.34
CA ASP A 17 24.44 -34.77 -6.10
C ASP A 17 24.41 -36.14 -5.40
N ASP A 18 25.34 -36.47 -4.49
CA ASP A 18 25.43 -37.80 -3.88
C ASP A 18 24.43 -38.05 -2.75
N ILE A 19 23.74 -37.00 -2.28
CA ILE A 19 22.65 -37.10 -1.30
C ILE A 19 21.32 -37.50 -1.97
N VAL A 20 21.25 -37.49 -3.31
CA VAL A 20 20.04 -37.87 -4.05
C VAL A 20 20.17 -39.27 -4.64
N THR A 21 20.55 -40.23 -3.79
CA THR A 21 20.37 -41.65 -4.15
C THR A 21 19.00 -42.09 -3.63
N HIS A 22 18.02 -42.15 -4.53
CA HIS A 22 16.72 -42.76 -4.29
C HIS A 22 16.89 -44.21 -3.79
N GLN A 23 16.90 -44.40 -2.48
CA GLN A 23 16.78 -45.74 -1.90
C GLN A 23 15.34 -46.20 -2.10
N SER A 24 15.14 -47.01 -3.14
CA SER A 24 13.91 -47.73 -3.38
C SER A 24 13.67 -48.72 -2.24
N THR A 25 12.89 -48.31 -1.25
CA THR A 25 12.32 -49.23 -0.26
C THR A 25 10.96 -49.63 -0.81
N ALA A 26 10.92 -50.73 -1.55
CA ALA A 26 9.70 -51.33 -2.07
C ALA A 26 8.87 -51.92 -0.91
N LEU A 27 8.24 -51.06 -0.09
CA LEU A 27 7.15 -51.39 0.85
C LEU A 27 6.56 -50.19 1.63
N ALA A 28 6.83 -48.94 1.24
CA ALA A 28 6.11 -47.79 1.79
C ALA A 28 5.03 -47.35 0.79
N THR A 29 3.77 -47.39 1.23
CA THR A 29 2.67 -46.65 0.59
C THR A 29 3.12 -45.20 0.37
N PRO A 30 2.89 -44.61 -0.82
CA PRO A 30 3.06 -43.17 -0.97
C PRO A 30 1.94 -42.54 -0.14
N GLU A 31 2.21 -42.28 1.14
CA GLU A 31 1.47 -41.26 1.85
C GLU A 31 1.71 -39.97 1.08
N PHE A 32 0.62 -39.55 0.46
CA PHE A 32 0.44 -38.30 -0.25
C PHE A 32 0.79 -37.17 0.73
N ASP A 33 2.07 -36.83 0.85
CA ASP A 33 2.47 -35.56 1.44
C ASP A 33 2.32 -34.52 0.34
N ASP A 34 1.06 -34.16 0.06
CA ASP A 34 0.72 -32.89 -0.54
C ASP A 34 1.28 -31.82 0.40
N ARG A 35 2.56 -31.47 0.18
CA ARG A 35 3.17 -30.27 0.74
C ARG A 35 2.46 -29.07 0.14
N GLU A 36 1.26 -28.77 0.64
CA GLU A 36 0.59 -27.49 0.50
C GLU A 36 1.26 -26.45 1.42
N ASP A 37 2.58 -26.29 1.31
CA ASP A 37 3.31 -25.21 1.97
C ASP A 37 3.71 -24.14 0.96
N ASN A 38 2.77 -23.82 0.07
CA ASN A 38 2.74 -22.56 -0.67
C ASN A 38 1.64 -21.66 -0.11
N ARG A 39 1.58 -21.55 1.22
CA ARG A 39 0.84 -20.47 1.86
C ARG A 39 1.68 -19.21 1.72
N THR A 40 1.69 -18.60 0.53
CA THR A 40 1.98 -17.17 0.44
C THR A 40 1.04 -16.49 1.42
N ALA A 41 1.57 -16.01 2.55
CA ALA A 41 0.82 -15.15 3.44
C ALA A 41 0.32 -14.00 2.57
N GLN A 42 -0.97 -14.00 2.24
CA GLN A 42 -1.58 -12.86 1.59
C GLN A 42 -1.46 -11.74 2.61
N HIS A 43 -0.45 -10.88 2.43
CA HIS A 43 -0.26 -9.71 3.28
C HIS A 43 -1.57 -8.94 3.28
N SER A 44 -2.09 -8.68 4.48
CA SER A 44 -3.32 -7.90 4.62
C SER A 44 -3.06 -6.49 4.07
N ILE A 45 -4.12 -5.80 3.65
CA ILE A 45 -4.02 -4.39 3.21
C ILE A 45 -3.33 -3.53 4.29
N TRP A 46 -3.55 -3.85 5.57
CA TRP A 46 -2.86 -3.27 6.73
C TRP A 46 -1.35 -3.50 6.71
N ASP A 47 -0.90 -4.72 6.42
CA ASP A 47 0.53 -5.05 6.35
C ASP A 47 1.21 -4.27 5.23
N HIS A 48 0.57 -4.22 4.06
CA HIS A 48 1.11 -3.52 2.90
C HIS A 48 1.19 -2.01 3.16
N PHE A 49 0.14 -1.42 3.72
CA PHE A 49 0.09 -0.01 4.06
C PHE A 49 1.10 0.35 5.15
N SER A 50 1.18 -0.44 6.22
CA SER A 50 2.15 -0.22 7.29
C SER A 50 3.58 -0.26 6.75
N TRP A 51 3.86 -1.20 5.84
CA TRP A 51 5.14 -1.24 5.14
C TRP A 51 5.40 0.03 4.31
N GLN A 52 4.41 0.52 3.56
CA GLN A 52 4.54 1.75 2.77
C GLN A 52 4.72 3.00 3.63
N LEU A 53 3.96 3.14 4.73
CA LEU A 53 4.13 4.22 5.68
C LEU A 53 5.53 4.22 6.28
N ASN A 54 6.07 3.06 6.62
CA ASN A 54 7.42 2.95 7.17
C ASN A 54 8.51 3.25 6.12
N LEU A 55 8.24 2.99 4.84
CA LEU A 55 9.17 3.32 3.76
C LEU A 55 9.11 4.81 3.38
N ALA A 56 7.97 5.46 3.60
CA ALA A 56 7.77 6.85 3.31
C ALA A 56 8.20 7.76 4.48
N HIS A 57 8.84 8.88 4.14
CA HIS A 57 9.25 9.87 5.13
C HIS A 57 8.05 10.74 5.54
N PHE A 58 7.31 10.30 6.55
CA PHE A 58 6.23 11.05 7.22
C PHE A 58 6.76 11.70 8.51
N SER A 59 6.32 12.92 8.82
CA SER A 59 6.51 13.45 10.17
C SER A 59 5.67 12.65 11.18
N PRO A 60 5.92 12.77 12.50
CA PRO A 60 5.10 12.10 13.51
C PRO A 60 3.61 12.47 13.40
N VAL A 61 3.31 13.73 13.11
CA VAL A 61 1.94 14.23 12.93
C VAL A 61 1.35 13.70 11.63
N ASP A 62 2.08 13.79 10.51
CA ASP A 62 1.57 13.27 9.23
C ASP A 62 1.31 11.76 9.29
N ARG A 63 2.15 11.02 10.04
CA ARG A 63 1.98 9.57 10.25
C ARG A 63 0.69 9.28 11.02
N LEU A 64 0.43 10.06 12.07
CA LEU A 64 -0.80 9.94 12.84
C LEU A 64 -2.01 10.17 11.94
N ILE A 65 -2.01 11.26 11.17
CA ILE A 65 -3.07 11.57 10.20
C ILE A 65 -3.22 10.42 9.20
N ALA A 66 -2.12 9.84 8.72
CA ALA A 66 -2.16 8.74 7.78
C ALA A 66 -2.77 7.46 8.35
N GLU A 67 -2.48 7.14 9.62
CA GLU A 67 -3.10 6.04 10.35
C GLU A 67 -4.62 6.29 10.50
N CYS A 68 -5.05 7.50 10.87
CA CYS A 68 -6.48 7.86 10.93
C CYS A 68 -7.19 7.77 9.58
N ILE A 69 -6.54 8.21 8.49
CA ILE A 69 -7.09 8.07 7.13
C ILE A 69 -7.34 6.60 6.82
N PHE A 70 -6.37 5.75 7.16
CA PHE A 70 -6.43 4.34 6.86
C PHE A 70 -7.52 3.61 7.66
N ASP A 71 -7.71 3.97 8.94
CA ASP A 71 -8.83 3.50 9.76
C ASP A 71 -10.20 3.84 9.13
N GLY A 72 -10.25 4.93 8.34
CA GLY A 72 -11.44 5.38 7.61
C GLY A 72 -11.69 4.69 6.25
N ILE A 73 -10.79 3.80 5.80
CA ILE A 73 -10.90 3.11 4.51
C ILE A 73 -11.82 1.89 4.62
N ASP A 74 -12.75 1.75 3.67
CA ASP A 74 -13.65 0.61 3.59
C ASP A 74 -12.99 -0.66 2.97
N GLU A 75 -13.71 -1.79 2.97
CA GLU A 75 -13.24 -3.04 2.35
C GLU A 75 -12.93 -2.92 0.85
N ARG A 76 -13.43 -1.87 0.18
CA ARG A 76 -13.24 -1.61 -1.25
C ARG A 76 -12.04 -0.70 -1.50
N GLY A 77 -11.42 -0.14 -0.46
CA GLY A 77 -10.28 0.76 -0.57
C GLY A 77 -10.64 2.24 -0.73
N TYR A 78 -11.90 2.63 -0.52
CA TYR A 78 -12.34 4.03 -0.55
C TYR A 78 -12.38 4.64 0.84
N LEU A 79 -12.06 5.94 0.94
CA LEU A 79 -12.24 6.68 2.18
C LEU A 79 -13.74 6.92 2.40
N SER A 80 -14.26 6.37 3.50
CA SER A 80 -15.69 6.39 3.83
C SER A 80 -16.11 7.54 4.74
N ILE A 81 -15.13 8.15 5.43
CA ILE A 81 -15.31 9.25 6.38
C ILE A 81 -14.91 10.60 5.76
N GLU A 82 -15.44 11.69 6.32
CA GLU A 82 -15.11 13.05 5.89
C GLU A 82 -13.75 13.49 6.45
N LEU A 83 -13.07 14.42 5.77
CA LEU A 83 -11.75 14.90 6.20
C LEU A 83 -11.78 15.59 7.58
N GLU A 84 -12.93 16.18 7.92
CA GLU A 84 -13.17 16.78 9.23
C GLU A 84 -13.13 15.73 10.35
N GLU A 85 -13.71 14.56 10.11
CA GLU A 85 -13.73 13.44 11.06
C GLU A 85 -12.32 12.83 11.21
N VAL A 86 -11.57 12.72 10.11
CA VAL A 86 -10.15 12.32 10.15
C VAL A 86 -9.34 13.28 11.02
N ARG A 87 -9.54 14.60 10.83
CA ARG A 87 -8.86 15.63 11.62
C ARG A 87 -9.19 15.48 13.10
N GLU A 88 -10.47 15.37 13.44
CA GLU A 88 -10.90 15.27 14.84
C GLU A 88 -10.37 14.01 15.52
N ALA A 89 -10.34 12.87 14.81
CA ALA A 89 -9.71 11.64 15.29
C ALA A 89 -8.19 11.80 15.52
N ALA A 90 -7.48 12.43 14.59
CA ALA A 90 -6.05 12.69 14.72
C ALA A 90 -5.74 13.62 15.91
N LEU A 91 -6.54 14.68 16.09
CA LEU A 91 -6.44 15.59 17.24
C LEU A 91 -6.67 14.85 18.56
N GLN A 92 -7.67 13.97 18.61
CA GLN A 92 -7.97 13.17 19.79
C GLN A 92 -6.80 12.24 20.14
N GLN A 93 -6.21 11.56 19.15
CA GLN A 93 -5.06 10.70 19.38
C GLN A 93 -3.80 11.50 19.77
N LEU A 94 -3.60 12.68 19.19
CA LEU A 94 -2.49 13.56 19.54
C LEU A 94 -2.56 14.02 21.00
N SER A 95 -3.76 14.32 21.49
CA SER A 95 -4.02 14.71 22.89
C SER A 95 -3.72 13.59 23.90
N LEU A 96 -3.75 12.32 23.45
CA LEU A 96 -3.43 11.16 24.29
C LEU A 96 -1.93 10.82 24.31
N LEU A 97 -1.14 11.40 23.41
CA LEU A 97 0.32 11.21 23.34
C LEU A 97 1.04 12.11 24.37
N ASP A 98 2.32 11.84 24.59
CA ASP A 98 3.14 12.51 25.61
C ASP A 98 3.06 14.05 25.50
N ALA A 99 2.77 14.70 26.62
CA ALA A 99 2.57 16.16 26.71
C ALA A 99 3.77 16.98 26.17
N GLU A 100 4.98 16.40 26.19
CA GLU A 100 6.20 17.00 25.64
C GLU A 100 6.10 17.25 24.12
N VAL A 101 5.43 16.37 23.37
CA VAL A 101 5.22 16.53 21.92
C VAL A 101 4.24 17.67 21.66
N LEU A 102 3.20 17.77 22.49
CA LEU A 102 2.20 18.83 22.40
C LEU A 102 2.83 20.20 22.69
N GLU A 103 3.70 20.29 23.70
CA GLU A 103 4.45 21.52 24.02
C GLU A 103 5.36 21.95 22.87
N ALA A 104 6.08 21.00 22.25
CA ALA A 104 6.94 21.29 21.09
C ALA A 104 6.17 21.80 19.87
N LEU A 105 4.94 21.31 19.64
CA LEU A 105 4.08 21.76 18.54
C LEU A 105 3.47 23.15 18.83
N VAL A 106 3.08 23.40 20.07
CA VAL A 106 2.50 24.69 20.51
C VAL A 106 3.56 25.81 20.55
N GLU A 107 4.84 25.50 20.80
CA GLU A 107 5.92 26.48 20.81
C GLU A 107 6.11 27.18 19.44
N TYR A 108 5.68 26.57 18.33
CA TYR A 108 5.73 27.15 16.99
C TYR A 108 4.59 28.16 16.69
N GLY A 109 3.71 28.46 17.64
CA GLY A 109 2.71 29.52 17.51
C GLY A 109 1.56 29.21 16.54
N LEU A 110 1.24 27.93 16.37
CA LEU A 110 0.06 27.48 15.61
C LEU A 110 -1.14 27.42 16.57
N ASP A 111 -2.26 28.03 16.19
CA ASP A 111 -3.50 28.05 16.98
C ASP A 111 -4.20 26.67 16.98
N GLU A 112 -4.02 25.89 15.92
CA GLU A 112 -4.47 24.50 15.79
C GLU A 112 -3.27 23.58 15.52
N PRO A 113 -3.16 22.43 16.20
CA PRO A 113 -2.02 21.53 16.01
C PRO A 113 -2.12 20.69 14.73
N ILE A 114 -3.31 20.58 14.13
CA ILE A 114 -3.54 19.89 12.84
C ILE A 114 -4.61 20.67 12.05
N GLU A 115 -4.24 21.19 10.89
CA GLU A 115 -5.15 21.90 9.99
C GLU A 115 -5.78 20.96 8.95
N LEU A 116 -6.95 21.32 8.39
CA LEU A 116 -7.58 20.52 7.33
C LEU A 116 -6.72 20.42 6.07
N ASP A 117 -5.98 21.48 5.73
CA ASP A 117 -5.10 21.50 4.56
C ASP A 117 -3.96 20.47 4.70
N GLU A 118 -3.48 20.25 5.93
CA GLU A 118 -2.48 19.22 6.24
C GLU A 118 -3.06 17.82 6.00
N VAL A 119 -4.28 17.56 6.48
CA VAL A 119 -5.00 16.30 6.23
C VAL A 119 -5.16 16.04 4.74
N GLU A 120 -5.51 17.07 3.95
CA GLU A 120 -5.59 16.95 2.49
C GLU A 120 -4.24 16.59 1.85
N VAL A 121 -3.15 17.17 2.32
CA VAL A 121 -1.80 16.89 1.79
C VAL A 121 -1.40 15.46 2.09
N VAL A 122 -1.63 14.99 3.32
CA VAL A 122 -1.37 13.60 3.73
C VAL A 122 -2.21 12.63 2.92
N LEU A 123 -3.51 12.91 2.75
CA LEU A 123 -4.39 12.09 1.92
C LEU A 123 -3.90 11.99 0.48
N LYS A 124 -3.53 13.12 -0.14
CA LYS A 124 -2.97 13.14 -1.51
C LYS A 124 -1.71 12.26 -1.60
N ARG A 125 -0.89 12.23 -0.54
CA ARG A 125 0.30 11.38 -0.50
C ARG A 125 -0.04 9.90 -0.41
N ILE A 126 -0.99 9.52 0.44
CA ILE A 126 -1.50 8.15 0.58
C ILE A 126 -2.15 7.67 -0.72
N GLN A 127 -2.89 8.53 -1.41
CA GLN A 127 -3.52 8.22 -2.69
C GLN A 127 -2.53 7.83 -3.81
N HIS A 128 -1.23 8.10 -3.63
CA HIS A 128 -0.16 7.71 -4.54
C HIS A 128 0.63 6.47 -4.06
N PHE A 129 0.17 5.81 -3.00
CA PHE A 129 0.69 4.51 -2.60
C PHE A 129 0.30 3.42 -3.61
N GLU A 130 0.85 2.22 -3.45
CA GLU A 130 0.45 1.05 -4.24
C GLU A 130 -0.64 0.26 -3.48
N PRO A 131 -1.83 0.02 -4.05
CA PRO A 131 -2.26 0.43 -5.39
C PRO A 131 -2.63 1.92 -5.49
N VAL A 132 -2.29 2.54 -6.62
CA VAL A 132 -2.60 3.95 -6.87
C VAL A 132 -4.11 4.18 -6.86
N GLY A 133 -4.53 5.23 -6.14
CA GLY A 133 -5.94 5.55 -5.95
C GLY A 133 -6.57 4.88 -4.73
N VAL A 134 -5.79 4.22 -3.87
CA VAL A 134 -6.22 3.83 -2.52
C VAL A 134 -6.64 5.07 -1.71
N ALA A 135 -7.64 4.94 -0.85
CA ALA A 135 -8.22 6.05 -0.08
C ALA A 135 -8.82 7.17 -0.96
N ALA A 136 -9.19 6.89 -2.22
CA ALA A 136 -10.00 7.82 -2.98
C ALA A 136 -11.39 7.98 -2.33
N ARG A 137 -12.01 9.15 -2.43
CA ARG A 137 -13.36 9.40 -1.91
C ARG A 137 -14.46 9.00 -2.90
N SER A 138 -14.07 8.74 -4.15
CA SER A 138 -14.99 8.28 -5.20
C SER A 138 -14.25 7.50 -6.27
N LEU A 139 -15.00 6.70 -7.05
CA LEU A 139 -14.47 6.01 -8.22
C LEU A 139 -13.90 6.99 -9.26
N GLN A 140 -14.52 8.16 -9.43
CA GLN A 140 -14.04 9.20 -10.35
C GLN A 140 -12.65 9.71 -9.92
N GLU A 141 -12.48 9.99 -8.63
CA GLU A 141 -11.19 10.42 -8.06
C GLU A 141 -10.14 9.32 -8.20
N CYS A 142 -10.50 8.07 -7.87
CA CYS A 142 -9.63 6.90 -8.00
C CYS A 142 -9.11 6.74 -9.45
N LEU A 143 -10.00 6.73 -10.44
CA LEU A 143 -9.64 6.60 -11.85
C LEU A 143 -8.84 7.81 -12.35
N SER A 144 -9.13 9.01 -11.84
CA SER A 144 -8.37 10.22 -12.19
C SER A 144 -6.94 10.15 -11.70
N LEU A 145 -6.71 9.63 -10.49
CA LEU A 145 -5.37 9.41 -9.92
C LEU A 145 -4.61 8.35 -10.73
N GLN A 146 -5.25 7.23 -11.05
CA GLN A 146 -4.66 6.16 -11.86
C GLN A 146 -4.26 6.64 -13.25
N LEU A 147 -5.13 7.39 -13.95
CA LEU A 147 -4.81 7.96 -15.27
C LEU A 147 -3.69 9.00 -15.21
N LYS A 148 -3.61 9.77 -14.12
CA LYS A 148 -2.51 10.73 -13.92
C LYS A 148 -1.18 10.04 -13.67
N HIS A 149 -1.19 8.89 -13.00
CA HIS A 149 0.00 8.07 -12.75
C HIS A 149 0.53 7.38 -14.01
N LEU A 150 -0.32 7.08 -14.99
CA LEU A 150 0.11 6.51 -16.26
C LEU A 150 1.08 7.44 -17.03
N PRO A 151 2.06 6.88 -17.78
CA PRO A 151 2.97 7.67 -18.61
C PRO A 151 2.23 8.61 -19.57
N GLU A 152 2.81 9.79 -19.83
CA GLU A 152 2.16 10.82 -20.65
C GLU A 152 1.83 10.36 -22.08
N HIS A 153 2.65 9.46 -22.63
CA HIS A 153 2.47 8.90 -23.98
C HIS A 153 1.43 7.79 -24.07
N THR A 154 0.75 7.47 -22.96
CA THR A 154 -0.31 6.45 -22.95
C THR A 154 -1.43 6.86 -23.93
N PRO A 155 -1.80 5.99 -24.88
CA PRO A 155 -2.83 6.33 -25.86
C PRO A 155 -4.15 6.66 -25.17
N CYS A 156 -4.86 7.67 -25.69
CA CYS A 156 -6.16 8.11 -25.19
C CYS A 156 -6.19 8.57 -23.72
N ARG A 157 -5.05 8.75 -23.05
CA ARG A 157 -4.99 9.19 -21.63
C ARG A 157 -5.71 10.52 -21.39
N LEU A 158 -5.41 11.51 -22.24
CA LEU A 158 -6.04 12.83 -22.17
C LEU A 158 -7.54 12.77 -22.46
N ASP A 159 -7.95 11.88 -23.35
CA ASP A 159 -9.36 11.71 -23.71
C ASP A 159 -10.14 11.00 -22.59
N ALA A 160 -9.53 10.01 -21.94
CA ALA A 160 -10.06 9.40 -20.72
C ALA A 160 -10.21 10.41 -19.58
N LEU A 161 -9.23 11.30 -19.38
CA LEU A 161 -9.35 12.37 -18.39
C LEU A 161 -10.49 13.35 -18.70
N LYS A 162 -10.69 13.71 -19.98
CA LYS A 162 -11.85 14.53 -20.41
C LYS A 162 -13.18 13.80 -20.18
N LEU A 163 -13.22 12.48 -20.42
CA LEU A 163 -14.41 11.67 -20.16
C LEU A 163 -14.78 11.67 -18.68
N LEU A 164 -13.78 11.54 -17.79
CA LEU A 164 -14.01 11.58 -16.34
C LEU A 164 -14.54 12.93 -15.85
N GLN A 165 -14.26 14.05 -16.52
CA GLN A 165 -14.87 15.35 -16.18
C GLN A 165 -16.39 15.34 -16.32
N HIS A 166 -16.94 14.44 -17.15
CA HIS A 166 -18.37 14.28 -17.40
C HIS A 166 -18.89 12.90 -16.93
N HIS A 167 -18.41 12.43 -15.78
CA HIS A 167 -18.76 11.13 -15.22
C HIS A 167 -20.27 10.91 -15.02
N ASP A 168 -21.06 11.96 -14.74
CA ASP A 168 -22.53 11.87 -14.66
C ASP A 168 -23.17 11.32 -15.93
N LEU A 169 -22.59 11.65 -17.09
CA LEU A 169 -23.07 11.17 -18.39
C LEU A 169 -22.70 9.70 -18.64
N LEU A 170 -21.59 9.23 -18.04
CA LEU A 170 -21.22 7.82 -18.05
C LEU A 170 -22.16 7.01 -17.16
N ILE A 171 -22.49 7.53 -15.97
CA ILE A 171 -23.44 6.88 -15.04
C ILE A 171 -24.83 6.77 -15.68
N SER A 172 -25.28 7.83 -16.35
CA SER A 172 -26.58 7.85 -17.06
C SER A 172 -26.57 7.18 -18.44
N ASN A 173 -25.42 6.68 -18.89
CA ASN A 173 -25.22 6.02 -20.18
C ASN A 173 -25.64 6.86 -21.41
N ASP A 174 -25.58 8.20 -21.33
CA ASP A 174 -25.90 9.10 -22.45
C ASP A 174 -24.66 9.39 -23.30
N LEU A 175 -24.29 8.39 -24.11
CA LEU A 175 -23.11 8.43 -24.98
C LEU A 175 -23.18 9.57 -26.01
N ASN A 176 -24.38 9.91 -26.49
CA ASN A 176 -24.57 10.95 -27.51
C ASN A 176 -24.21 12.33 -26.96
N ARG A 177 -24.65 12.65 -25.74
CA ARG A 177 -24.29 13.92 -25.08
C ARG A 177 -22.82 13.95 -24.73
N LEU A 178 -22.29 12.83 -24.27
CA LEU A 178 -20.88 12.70 -23.89
C LEU A 178 -19.95 12.91 -25.09
N MET A 179 -20.25 12.32 -26.26
CA MET A 179 -19.49 12.58 -27.50
C MET A 179 -19.55 14.05 -27.91
N ARG A 180 -20.73 14.69 -27.82
CA ARG A 180 -20.88 16.12 -28.17
C ARG A 180 -20.08 17.03 -27.24
N GLN A 181 -20.04 16.75 -25.95
CA GLN A 181 -19.34 17.56 -24.95
C GLN A 181 -17.83 17.35 -25.01
N THR A 182 -17.39 16.11 -25.10
CA THR A 182 -15.95 15.76 -25.11
C THR A 182 -15.28 15.98 -26.48
N LYS A 183 -16.08 16.12 -27.56
CA LYS A 183 -15.62 16.25 -28.95
C LYS A 183 -14.68 15.13 -29.39
N LEU A 184 -14.83 13.96 -28.78
CA LEU A 184 -14.12 12.75 -29.16
C LEU A 184 -14.83 12.14 -30.37
N ASN A 185 -14.06 11.87 -31.43
CA ASN A 185 -14.55 11.27 -32.68
C ASN A 185 -14.31 9.77 -32.69
#